data_AF-K2D459-F1
#
_entry.id   AF-K2D459-F1
#
_cell.length_a   1.000
_cell.length_b   1.000
_cell.length_c   1.000
_cell.angle_alpha   90.00
_cell.angle_beta   90.00
_cell.angle_gamma   90.00
#
_symmetry.space_group_name_H-M   'P 1'
#
loop_
_entity.id
_entity.type
_entity.pdbx_description
1 polymer ?
#
loop_
_entity_poly.entity_id
_entity_poly.type
_entity_poly.pdbx_seq_one_letter_code
_entity_poly.pdbx_strand_id
1 'polypeptide(L)'
;FPVRLVDAEGQTIFQAPLMTSENWMTEDYIGFEASFYYQTTATEGTLILENANASGLPENAKQVSLDVTLNLCDSETMKQYQKQKVEAYVRAHISTLSPVEPVLGGTWYVTTVVFLEDSKVSVTYEDGHIEESFDASYSVDAIGNVFVEVLSPV
;
A
#
# COMPACT_ATOMS: atom_id res chain seq x y z
N PHE A 1 -6.35 -11.52 -10.36
CA PHE A 1 -5.36 -12.62 -10.41
C PHE A 1 -4.30 -12.35 -9.35
N PRO A 2 -3.95 -13.30 -8.47
CA PRO A 2 -2.77 -13.14 -7.62
C PRO A 2 -1.49 -13.03 -8.45
N VAL A 3 -0.63 -12.11 -8.04
CA VAL A 3 0.73 -11.92 -8.59
C VAL A 3 1.72 -12.09 -7.46
N ARG A 4 2.80 -12.82 -7.73
CA ARG A 4 3.89 -13.06 -6.79
C ARG A 4 5.23 -12.86 -7.48
N LEU A 5 6.11 -12.08 -6.86
CA LEU A 5 7.49 -11.95 -7.29
C LEU A 5 8.37 -12.78 -6.34
N VAL A 6 9.18 -13.68 -6.89
CA VAL A 6 10.18 -14.45 -6.15
C VAL A 6 11.58 -14.13 -6.63
N ASP A 7 12.58 -14.26 -5.76
CA ASP A 7 14.00 -14.19 -6.15
C ASP A 7 14.50 -15.52 -6.76
N ALA A 8 15.80 -15.56 -7.11
CA ALA A 8 16.45 -16.73 -7.70
C ALA A 8 16.47 -17.97 -6.78
N GLU A 9 16.29 -17.80 -5.46
CA GLU A 9 16.21 -18.88 -4.48
C GLU A 9 14.75 -19.36 -4.26
N GLY A 10 13.79 -18.72 -4.94
CA GLY A 10 12.36 -18.98 -4.79
C GLY A 10 11.72 -18.31 -3.58
N GLN A 11 12.45 -17.45 -2.87
CA GLN A 11 11.92 -16.70 -1.74
C GLN A 11 11.04 -15.55 -2.25
N THR A 12 9.87 -15.39 -1.63
CA THR A 12 8.90 -14.37 -2.05
C THR A 12 9.37 -12.98 -1.64
N ILE A 13 9.46 -12.07 -2.61
CA ILE A 13 9.74 -10.63 -2.43
C ILE A 13 8.43 -9.90 -2.12
N PHE A 14 7.37 -10.15 -2.91
CA PHE A 14 6.03 -9.66 -2.61
C PHE A 14 4.96 -10.57 -3.21
N GLN A 15 3.74 -10.45 -2.68
CA GLN A 15 2.53 -11.02 -3.26
C GLN A 15 1.41 -9.98 -3.17
N ALA A 16 0.69 -9.78 -4.27
CA ALA A 16 -0.38 -8.80 -4.35
C ALA A 16 -1.53 -9.26 -5.26
N PRO A 17 -2.77 -8.84 -5.01
CA PRO A 17 -3.87 -9.04 -5.94
C PRO A 17 -3.76 -8.07 -7.12
N LEU A 18 -3.91 -8.59 -8.34
CA LEU A 18 -4.07 -7.81 -9.57
C LEU A 18 -5.54 -7.73 -9.95
N MET A 19 -6.04 -6.51 -10.11
CA MET A 19 -7.41 -6.19 -10.53
C MET A 19 -7.38 -5.34 -11.81
N THR A 20 -8.32 -5.56 -12.72
CA THR A 20 -8.52 -4.67 -13.88
C THR A 20 -9.50 -3.56 -13.49
N SER A 21 -9.32 -2.37 -14.05
CA SER A 21 -10.31 -1.29 -14.01
C SER A 21 -11.34 -1.39 -15.13
N GLU A 22 -11.14 -2.33 -16.07
CA GLU A 22 -12.05 -2.57 -17.19
C GLU A 22 -13.28 -3.40 -16.77
N ASN A 23 -14.34 -3.31 -17.56
CA ASN A 23 -15.52 -4.14 -17.35
C ASN A 23 -15.18 -5.60 -17.69
N TRP A 24 -15.26 -6.46 -16.68
CA TRP A 24 -14.84 -7.86 -16.75
C TRP A 24 -15.91 -8.79 -17.35
N MET A 25 -17.14 -8.30 -17.58
CA MET A 25 -18.20 -9.04 -18.26
C MET A 25 -18.26 -8.68 -19.74
N THR A 26 -17.17 -8.93 -20.46
CA THR A 26 -17.07 -8.72 -21.92
C THR A 26 -16.55 -9.99 -22.59
N GLU A 27 -16.84 -10.15 -23.89
CA GLU A 27 -16.30 -11.24 -24.72
C GLU A 27 -14.90 -10.93 -25.28
N ASP A 28 -14.44 -9.69 -25.07
CA ASP A 28 -13.16 -9.19 -25.54
C ASP A 28 -12.02 -9.47 -24.52
N TYR A 29 -10.78 -9.46 -25.01
CA TYR A 29 -9.62 -9.52 -24.12
C TYR A 29 -9.49 -8.22 -23.33
N ILE A 30 -9.48 -8.34 -22.00
CA ILE A 30 -9.26 -7.22 -21.07
C ILE A 30 -7.78 -7.05 -20.73
N GLY A 31 -7.33 -5.79 -20.70
CA GLY A 31 -6.00 -5.43 -20.26
C GLY A 31 -5.86 -5.48 -18.74
N PHE A 32 -4.64 -5.75 -18.28
CA PHE A 32 -4.24 -5.54 -16.89
C PHE A 32 -2.99 -4.67 -16.87
N GLU A 33 -3.03 -3.62 -16.05
CA GLU A 33 -1.90 -2.76 -15.77
C GLU A 33 -1.77 -2.61 -14.26
N ALA A 34 -0.56 -2.79 -13.74
CA ALA A 34 -0.27 -2.53 -12.34
C ALA A 34 1.19 -2.11 -12.17
N SER A 35 1.40 -1.28 -11.16
CA SER A 35 2.73 -0.92 -10.66
C SER A 35 2.92 -1.55 -9.30
N PHE A 36 4.06 -2.22 -9.11
CA PHE A 36 4.43 -2.82 -7.84
C PHE A 36 5.67 -2.14 -7.26
N TYR A 37 5.67 -1.96 -5.95
CA TYR A 37 6.76 -1.39 -5.18
C TYR A 37 7.32 -2.47 -4.26
N TYR A 38 8.65 -2.61 -4.26
CA TYR A 38 9.33 -3.63 -3.49
C TYR A 38 10.71 -3.14 -3.06
N GLN A 39 11.23 -3.73 -1.98
CA GLN A 39 12.60 -3.55 -1.53
C GLN A 39 13.28 -4.91 -1.52
N THR A 40 14.37 -5.05 -2.26
CA THR A 40 15.12 -6.31 -2.37
C THR A 40 16.59 -6.04 -2.69
N THR A 41 17.45 -6.98 -2.32
CA THR A 41 18.85 -7.03 -2.75
C THR A 41 19.05 -7.92 -3.97
N ALA A 42 18.02 -8.66 -4.39
CA ALA A 42 18.06 -9.48 -5.59
C ALA A 42 18.06 -8.60 -6.86
N THR A 43 18.85 -8.99 -7.86
CA THR A 43 18.91 -8.32 -9.17
C THR A 43 18.11 -9.03 -10.25
N GLU A 44 17.65 -10.25 -9.96
CA GLU A 44 16.86 -11.11 -10.84
C GLU A 44 15.73 -11.74 -10.02
N GLY A 45 14.62 -12.04 -10.69
CA GLY A 45 13.51 -12.74 -10.08
C GLY A 45 12.55 -13.29 -11.12
N THR A 46 11.52 -13.99 -10.64
CA THR A 46 10.46 -14.52 -11.48
C THR A 46 9.12 -13.94 -11.02
N LEU A 47 8.44 -13.25 -11.92
CA LEU A 47 7.07 -12.80 -11.75
C LEU A 47 6.11 -13.94 -12.10
N ILE A 48 5.29 -14.36 -11.13
CA ILE A 48 4.36 -15.45 -11.26
C ILE A 48 2.94 -14.88 -11.19
N LEU A 49 2.16 -15.10 -12.25
CA LEU A 49 0.74 -14.79 -12.31
C LEU A 49 -0.04 -16.08 -12.14
N GLU A 50 -0.88 -16.14 -11.12
CA GLU A 50 -1.67 -17.32 -10.77
C GLU A 50 -3.15 -17.05 -11.04
N ASN A 51 -3.91 -18.06 -11.48
CA ASN A 51 -5.36 -17.96 -11.54
C ASN A 51 -5.97 -18.00 -10.14
N ALA A 52 -7.11 -17.32 -9.95
CA ALA A 52 -7.88 -17.45 -8.72
C ALA A 52 -8.55 -18.84 -8.67
N ASN A 53 -7.88 -19.82 -8.08
CA ASN A 53 -8.38 -21.19 -7.96
C ASN A 53 -9.33 -21.33 -6.76
N ALA A 54 -10.59 -20.93 -6.93
CA ALA A 54 -11.61 -21.01 -5.88
C ALA A 54 -11.87 -22.44 -5.37
N SER A 55 -11.55 -23.47 -6.17
CA SER A 55 -11.76 -24.87 -5.79
C SER A 55 -10.67 -25.44 -4.87
N GLY A 56 -9.48 -24.81 -4.84
CA GLY A 56 -8.30 -25.33 -4.14
C GLY A 56 -7.71 -26.62 -4.73
N LEU A 57 -8.26 -27.15 -5.82
CA LEU A 57 -7.81 -28.40 -6.42
C LEU A 57 -6.56 -28.19 -7.28
N PRO A 58 -5.48 -28.99 -7.13
CA PRO A 58 -4.23 -28.82 -7.87
C PRO A 58 -4.40 -28.80 -9.39
N GLU A 59 -5.32 -29.59 -9.95
CA GLU A 59 -5.58 -29.64 -11.39
C GLU A 59 -6.12 -28.31 -11.97
N ASN A 60 -6.66 -27.45 -11.11
CA ASN A 60 -7.20 -26.14 -11.50
C ASN A 60 -6.22 -24.99 -11.22
N ALA A 61 -5.05 -25.29 -10.62
CA ALA A 61 -4.00 -24.31 -10.41
C ALA A 61 -3.23 -24.10 -11.73
N LYS A 62 -3.35 -22.90 -12.30
CA LYS A 62 -2.68 -22.47 -13.51
C LYS A 62 -1.82 -21.25 -13.19
N GLN A 63 -0.61 -21.24 -13.72
CA GLN A 63 0.29 -20.11 -13.57
C GLN A 63 1.01 -19.78 -14.87
N VAL A 64 1.40 -18.51 -15.01
CA VAL A 64 2.34 -18.02 -16.01
C VAL A 64 3.51 -17.39 -15.26
N SER A 65 4.72 -17.70 -15.68
CA SER A 65 5.95 -17.19 -15.06
C SER A 65 6.75 -16.39 -16.08
N LEU A 66 7.30 -15.26 -15.65
CA LEU A 66 8.14 -14.38 -16.45
C LEU A 66 9.39 -14.02 -15.65
N ASP A 67 10.57 -14.28 -16.22
CA ASP A 67 11.82 -13.84 -15.61
C ASP A 67 12.00 -12.34 -15.83
N VAL A 68 12.40 -11.64 -14.77
CA VAL A 68 12.51 -10.18 -14.73
C VAL A 68 13.85 -9.77 -14.12
N THR A 69 14.44 -8.71 -14.68
CA THR A 69 15.56 -8.01 -14.04
C THR A 69 15.00 -7.00 -13.05
N LEU A 70 15.51 -7.03 -11.82
CA LEU A 70 15.05 -6.18 -10.73
C LEU A 70 16.00 -5.01 -10.58
N ASN A 71 15.43 -3.80 -10.65
CA ASN A 71 16.15 -2.62 -10.23
C ASN A 71 16.26 -2.62 -8.70
N LEU A 72 17.47 -2.44 -8.20
CA LEU A 72 17.69 -2.23 -6.77
C LEU A 72 17.10 -0.88 -6.39
N CYS A 73 16.19 -0.89 -5.42
CA CYS A 73 15.73 0.31 -4.77
C CYS A 73 16.44 0.40 -3.42
N ASP A 74 17.21 1.45 -3.20
CA ASP A 74 17.82 1.67 -1.90
C ASP A 74 16.74 1.93 -0.85
N SER A 75 17.02 1.55 0.39
CA SER A 75 16.06 1.63 1.49
C SER A 75 15.61 3.07 1.76
N GLU A 76 16.42 4.07 1.47
CA GLU A 76 16.08 5.47 1.73
C GLU A 76 15.07 5.98 0.71
N THR A 77 15.25 5.67 -0.58
CA THR A 77 14.26 5.96 -1.62
C THR A 77 12.91 5.31 -1.31
N MET A 78 12.91 4.06 -0.85
CA MET A 78 11.67 3.38 -0.43
C MET A 78 11.01 4.07 0.78
N LYS A 79 11.79 4.46 1.79
CA LYS A 79 11.26 5.21 2.95
C LYS A 79 10.64 6.54 2.53
N GLN A 80 11.29 7.29 1.64
CA GLN A 80 10.76 8.56 1.16
C GLN A 80 9.45 8.39 0.39
N TYR A 81 9.37 7.38 -0.47
CA TYR A 81 8.14 7.03 -1.18
C TYR A 81 7.00 6.70 -0.21
N GLN A 82 7.26 5.85 0.79
CA GLN A 82 6.26 5.51 1.81
C GLN A 82 5.80 6.74 2.59
N LYS A 83 6.73 7.60 3.04
CA LYS A 83 6.41 8.84 3.74
C LYS A 83 5.52 9.76 2.91
N GLN A 84 5.82 9.96 1.62
CA GLN A 84 4.99 10.77 0.73
C GLN A 84 3.57 10.20 0.60
N LYS A 85 3.44 8.89 0.43
CA LYS A 85 2.14 8.21 0.31
C LYS A 85 1.31 8.34 1.59
N VAL A 86 1.95 8.14 2.75
CA VAL A 86 1.31 8.22 4.07
C VAL A 86 0.88 9.65 4.37
N GLU A 87 1.73 10.65 4.11
CA GLU A 87 1.36 12.05 4.30
C GLU A 87 0.16 12.43 3.44
N ALA A 88 0.16 12.07 2.15
CA ALA A 88 -0.97 12.34 1.26
C ALA A 88 -2.26 11.66 1.76
N TYR A 89 -2.16 10.41 2.20
CA TYR A 89 -3.29 9.67 2.75
C TYR A 89 -3.86 10.34 4.00
N VAL A 90 -3.02 10.64 5.00
CA VAL A 90 -3.44 11.28 6.26
C VAL A 90 -4.12 12.62 5.99
N ARG A 91 -3.57 13.45 5.11
CA ARG A 91 -4.17 14.75 4.74
C ARG A 91 -5.55 14.58 4.10
N ALA A 92 -5.72 13.60 3.23
CA ALA A 92 -6.98 13.34 2.55
C ALA A 92 -8.05 12.68 3.46
N HIS A 93 -7.63 11.98 4.51
CA HIS A 93 -8.51 11.15 5.34
C HIS A 93 -8.59 11.61 6.81
N ILE A 94 -8.09 12.80 7.14
CA ILE A 94 -8.02 13.27 8.53
C ILE A 94 -9.39 13.28 9.22
N SER A 95 -10.45 13.61 8.48
CA SER A 95 -11.82 13.60 9.01
C SER A 95 -12.32 12.21 9.43
N THR A 96 -11.78 11.15 8.84
CA THR A 96 -12.09 9.76 9.20
C THR A 96 -11.10 9.16 10.19
N LEU A 97 -9.87 9.70 10.24
CA LEU A 97 -8.82 9.23 11.14
C LEU A 97 -8.92 9.88 12.53
N SER A 98 -9.46 11.09 12.63
CA SER A 98 -9.59 11.75 13.92
C SER A 98 -10.50 10.95 14.86
N PRO A 99 -10.09 10.68 16.11
CA PRO A 99 -10.93 10.05 17.11
C PRO A 99 -12.02 11.00 17.66
N VAL A 100 -11.99 12.28 17.27
CA VAL A 100 -12.90 13.32 17.76
C VAL A 100 -13.56 14.08 16.61
N GLU A 101 -14.79 14.53 16.82
CA GLU A 101 -15.52 15.33 15.83
C GLU A 101 -15.06 16.79 15.86
N PRO A 102 -15.05 17.50 14.71
CA PRO A 102 -14.78 18.93 14.69
C PRO A 102 -15.94 19.69 15.37
N VAL A 103 -15.65 20.86 15.90
CA VAL A 103 -16.62 21.68 16.63
C VAL A 103 -17.09 22.87 15.80
N LEU A 104 -18.28 23.36 16.13
CA LEU A 104 -18.84 24.60 15.54
C LEU A 104 -18.92 24.59 14.00
N GLY A 105 -19.06 23.40 13.39
CA GLY A 105 -19.09 23.25 11.94
C GLY A 105 -17.74 23.41 11.26
N GLY A 106 -16.63 23.31 12.01
CA GLY A 106 -15.28 23.28 11.49
C GLY A 106 -15.00 22.05 10.61
N THR A 107 -13.88 22.08 9.91
CA THR A 107 -13.39 20.95 9.11
C THR A 107 -11.95 20.69 9.45
N TRP A 108 -11.62 19.44 9.81
CA TRP A 108 -10.26 19.05 10.13
C TRP A 108 -9.30 19.28 8.96
N TYR A 109 -8.16 19.92 9.23
CA TYR A 109 -7.02 20.00 8.32
C TYR A 109 -5.72 19.73 9.05
N VAL A 110 -4.83 19.00 8.38
CA VAL A 110 -3.54 18.61 8.94
C VAL A 110 -2.55 19.77 8.88
N THR A 111 -2.01 20.16 10.03
CA THR A 111 -0.98 21.19 10.14
C THR A 111 0.41 20.59 10.04
N THR A 112 0.64 19.47 10.74
CA THR A 112 1.98 18.87 10.87
C THR A 112 1.91 17.35 10.75
N VAL A 113 2.89 16.77 10.06
CA VAL A 113 3.13 15.32 9.98
C VAL A 113 4.59 15.05 10.33
N VAL A 114 4.84 14.30 11.40
CA VAL A 114 6.18 13.94 11.86
C VAL A 114 6.35 12.43 11.80
N PHE A 115 7.30 11.96 10.99
CA PHE A 115 7.69 10.55 10.97
C PHE A 115 8.67 10.27 12.11
N LEU A 116 8.22 9.49 13.10
CA LEU A 116 9.00 9.17 14.30
C LEU A 116 9.97 8.00 14.03
N GLU A 117 9.48 6.98 13.31
CA GLU A 117 10.21 5.75 12.96
C GLU A 117 9.77 5.26 11.57
N ASP A 118 10.34 4.15 11.09
CA ASP A 118 10.06 3.55 9.78
C ASP A 118 8.59 3.13 9.59
N SER A 119 7.78 3.06 10.66
CA SER A 119 6.37 2.69 10.59
C SER A 119 5.50 3.43 11.61
N LYS A 120 5.96 4.58 12.11
CA LYS A 120 5.22 5.41 13.08
C LYS A 120 5.18 6.87 12.65
N VAL A 121 4.00 7.47 12.73
CA VAL A 121 3.74 8.87 12.38
C VAL A 121 2.98 9.57 13.50
N SER A 122 3.34 10.82 13.78
CA SER A 122 2.58 11.72 14.65
C SER A 122 1.94 12.80 13.79
N VAL A 123 0.65 13.03 13.97
CA VAL A 123 -0.17 13.92 13.14
C VAL A 123 -0.79 14.98 14.03
N THR A 124 -0.57 16.25 13.70
CA THR A 124 -1.24 17.40 14.32
C THR A 124 -2.18 18.02 13.30
N TYR A 125 -3.38 18.36 13.76
CA TYR A 125 -4.46 18.86 12.91
C TYR A 125 -5.41 19.74 13.72
N GLU A 126 -6.13 20.62 13.04
CA GLU A 126 -7.03 21.57 13.69
C GLU A 126 -8.26 21.82 12.80
N ASP A 127 -9.33 22.38 13.36
CA ASP A 127 -10.55 22.75 12.64
C ASP A 127 -10.80 24.27 12.59
N GLY A 128 -9.84 25.05 13.08
CA GLY A 128 -9.93 26.50 13.28
C GLY A 128 -10.44 26.92 14.67
N HIS A 129 -10.88 25.99 15.51
CA HIS A 129 -11.33 26.24 16.88
C HIS A 129 -10.55 25.42 17.91
N ILE A 130 -10.29 24.15 17.61
CA ILE A 130 -9.51 23.23 18.46
C ILE A 130 -8.40 22.57 17.65
N GLU A 131 -7.31 22.24 18.34
CA GLU A 131 -6.16 21.49 17.81
C GLU A 131 -6.09 20.14 18.51
N GLU A 132 -5.82 19.10 17.73
CA GLU A 132 -5.73 17.73 18.19
C GLU A 132 -4.49 17.06 17.58
N SER A 133 -4.08 15.96 18.21
CA SER A 133 -3.00 15.14 17.68
C SER A 133 -3.19 13.66 17.99
N PHE A 134 -2.63 12.81 17.14
CA PHE A 134 -2.53 11.38 17.41
C PHE A 134 -1.21 10.81 16.89
N ASP A 135 -0.77 9.74 17.54
CA ASP A 135 0.22 8.84 16.98
C ASP A 135 -0.48 7.70 16.23
N ALA A 136 0.09 7.27 15.11
CA ALA A 136 -0.41 6.14 14.34
C ALA A 136 0.74 5.23 13.90
N SER A 137 0.45 3.94 13.78
CA SER A 137 1.27 3.04 12.97
C SER A 137 0.83 3.13 11.51
N TYR A 138 1.75 2.90 10.57
CA TYR A 138 1.43 2.86 9.16
C TYR A 138 2.16 1.74 8.42
N SER A 139 1.58 1.32 7.31
CA SER A 139 2.24 0.49 6.31
C SER A 139 1.79 0.86 4.90
N VAL A 140 2.64 0.55 3.91
CA VAL A 140 2.31 0.68 2.49
C VAL A 140 2.57 -0.66 1.82
N ASP A 141 1.55 -1.23 1.17
CA ASP A 141 1.71 -2.51 0.49
C ASP A 141 2.41 -2.38 -0.88
N ALA A 142 2.66 -3.53 -1.52
CA ALA A 142 3.34 -3.57 -2.80
C ALA A 142 2.57 -2.89 -3.94
N ILE A 143 1.27 -2.62 -3.81
CA ILE A 143 0.50 -1.87 -4.83
C ILE A 143 0.27 -0.42 -4.43
N GLY A 144 0.89 0.03 -3.33
CA GLY A 144 0.84 1.40 -2.87
C GLY A 144 -0.43 1.76 -2.09
N ASN A 145 -1.19 0.78 -1.60
CA ASN A 145 -2.25 1.06 -0.63
C ASN A 145 -1.62 1.44 0.70
N VAL A 146 -2.20 2.46 1.33
CA VAL A 146 -1.76 2.95 2.64
C VAL A 146 -2.71 2.42 3.70
N PHE A 147 -2.14 1.84 4.75
CA PHE A 147 -2.86 1.45 5.96
C PHE A 147 -2.35 2.31 7.11
N VAL A 148 -3.27 2.94 7.83
CA VAL A 148 -2.98 3.76 9.01
C VAL A 148 -3.85 3.26 10.15
N GLU A 149 -3.23 2.93 11.27
CA GLU A 149 -3.92 2.53 12.50
C GLU A 149 -3.60 3.55 13.59
N VAL A 150 -4.62 4.31 13.98
CA VAL A 150 -4.51 5.32 15.04
C VAL A 150 -4.30 4.61 16.36
N LEU A 151 -3.19 4.93 17.03
CA LEU A 151 -2.90 4.41 18.35
C LEU A 151 -3.78 5.13 19.37
N SER A 152 -4.21 4.41 20.41
CA SER A 152 -5.05 4.98 21.45
C SER A 152 -4.41 6.26 22.01
N PRO A 153 -5.15 7.38 22.12
CA PRO A 153 -4.63 8.58 22.75
C PRO A 153 -4.27 8.25 24.20
N VAL A 154 -3.11 8.76 24.64
CA VAL A 154 -2.62 8.62 26.03
C VAL A 154 -3.45 9.49 26.96
#